data_AF-A0A4Q7IPZ1-F1
#
_entry.id   AF-A0A4Q7IPZ1-F1
#
_cell.length_a   1.000
_cell.length_b   1.000
_cell.length_c   1.000
_cell.angle_alpha   90.00
_cell.angle_beta   90.00
_cell.angle_gamma   90.00
#
_symmetry.space_group_name_H-M   'P 1'
#
loop_
_entity.id
_entity.type
_entity.pdbx_description
1 polymer ?
#
loop_
_entity_poly.entity_id
_entity_poly.type
_entity_poly.pdbx_seq_one_letter_code
_entity_poly.pdbx_strand_id
1 'polypeptide(L)'
;MKLILTLQDKLQNAATKMQISRLVNSKLAKYSDNIRKITISVKDIPQDKQSTMKQCSIELLLPGLPSMQIKARGKDLIQATKRALQYSQQQLAHKYQLGH
;
A
#
# COMPACT_ATOMS: atom_id res chain seq x y z
N MET A 1 -2.62 -18.18 3.53
CA MET A 1 -1.25 -17.68 3.31
C MET A 1 -0.92 -16.57 4.32
N LYS A 2 0.36 -16.41 4.70
CA LYS A 2 0.79 -15.38 5.68
C LYS A 2 1.23 -14.12 4.91
N LEU A 3 0.33 -13.16 4.78
CA LEU A 3 0.63 -11.84 4.22
C LEU A 3 1.67 -11.13 5.11
N ILE A 4 2.88 -10.91 4.58
CA ILE A 4 3.92 -10.19 5.33
C ILE A 4 3.72 -8.69 5.09
N LEU A 5 3.25 -7.98 6.12
CA LEU A 5 3.14 -6.52 6.12
C LEU A 5 4.39 -5.91 6.76
N THR A 6 5.19 -5.21 5.96
CA THR A 6 6.34 -4.44 6.45
C THR A 6 5.99 -2.95 6.44
N LEU A 7 6.08 -2.28 7.58
CA LEU A 7 5.86 -0.83 7.72
C LEU A 7 7.19 -0.13 7.99
N GLN A 8 7.55 0.89 7.22
CA GLN A 8 8.81 1.63 7.41
C GLN A 8 8.64 2.99 8.10
N ASP A 9 9.63 3.27 8.97
CA ASP A 9 10.04 4.49 9.69
C ASP A 9 9.01 5.32 10.46
N LYS A 10 7.92 5.81 9.84
CA LYS A 10 6.99 6.76 10.50
C LYS A 10 5.62 6.17 10.86
N LEU A 11 5.51 4.84 10.77
CA LEU A 11 4.26 4.09 10.90
C LEU A 11 4.17 3.23 12.17
N GLN A 12 5.11 3.40 13.09
CA GLN A 12 5.34 2.48 14.22
C GLN A 12 4.30 2.57 15.35
N ASN A 13 3.34 3.49 15.28
CA ASN A 13 2.25 3.52 16.25
C ASN A 13 1.35 2.29 16.07
N ALA A 14 1.14 1.51 17.13
CA ALA A 14 0.41 0.25 17.11
C ALA A 14 -1.03 0.42 16.58
N ALA A 15 -1.68 1.54 16.93
CA ALA A 15 -3.01 1.89 16.42
C ALA A 15 -3.02 2.05 14.89
N THR A 16 -2.04 2.80 14.35
CA THR A 16 -1.89 3.02 12.91
C THR A 16 -1.58 1.72 12.17
N LYS A 17 -0.71 0.87 12.73
CA LYS A 17 -0.38 -0.45 12.19
C LYS A 17 -1.62 -1.34 12.10
N MET A 18 -2.46 -1.37 13.13
CA MET A 18 -3.70 -2.15 13.14
C MET A 18 -4.70 -1.62 12.11
N GLN A 19 -4.87 -0.29 12.03
CA GLN A 19 -5.74 0.34 11.03
C GLN A 19 -5.30 0.02 9.60
N ILE A 20 -4.00 0.15 9.30
CA ILE A 20 -3.46 -0.17 7.97
C ILE A 20 -3.62 -1.66 7.67
N SER A 21 -3.32 -2.54 8.62
CA SER A 21 -3.50 -3.98 8.42
C SER A 21 -4.96 -4.33 8.09
N ARG A 22 -5.94 -3.73 8.79
CA ARG A 22 -7.36 -3.88 8.46
C ARG A 22 -7.70 -3.35 7.07
N LEU A 23 -7.18 -2.17 6.69
CA LEU A 23 -7.41 -1.59 5.35
C LEU A 23 -6.80 -2.45 4.24
N VAL A 24 -5.58 -2.94 4.44
CA VAL A 24 -4.87 -3.85 3.52
C VAL A 24 -5.68 -5.12 3.35
N ASN A 25 -6.07 -5.78 4.44
CA ASN A 25 -6.88 -6.99 4.37
C ASN A 25 -8.22 -6.73 3.68
N SER A 26 -8.93 -5.65 4.03
CA SER A 26 -10.22 -5.35 3.39
C SER A 26 -10.10 -5.08 1.88
N LYS A 27 -9.06 -4.36 1.44
CA LYS A 27 -8.89 -3.97 0.02
C LYS A 27 -8.19 -5.02 -0.84
N LEU A 28 -7.32 -5.83 -0.24
CA LEU A 28 -6.51 -6.82 -0.94
C LEU A 28 -6.89 -8.27 -0.59
N ALA A 29 -7.93 -8.52 0.22
CA ALA A 29 -8.45 -9.86 0.49
C ALA A 29 -8.74 -10.65 -0.78
N LYS A 30 -9.27 -10.00 -1.83
CA LYS A 30 -9.54 -10.66 -3.12
C LYS A 30 -8.26 -11.17 -3.82
N TYR A 31 -7.11 -10.59 -3.49
CA TYR A 31 -5.82 -10.90 -4.11
C TYR A 31 -4.83 -11.50 -3.08
N SER A 32 -5.29 -11.87 -1.88
CA SER A 32 -4.40 -12.31 -0.79
C SER A 32 -3.60 -13.55 -1.13
N ASP A 33 -4.17 -14.46 -1.90
CA ASP A 33 -3.51 -15.68 -2.37
C ASP A 33 -2.48 -15.42 -3.48
N ASN A 34 -2.60 -14.27 -4.12
CA ASN A 34 -1.75 -13.81 -5.21
C ASN A 34 -0.68 -12.81 -4.73
N ILE A 35 -0.60 -12.53 -3.43
CA ILE A 35 0.35 -11.56 -2.86
C ILE A 35 1.19 -12.24 -1.79
N ARG A 36 2.51 -12.28 -2.00
CA ARG A 36 3.46 -12.92 -1.08
C ARG A 36 3.94 -11.97 0.02
N LYS A 37 4.16 -10.69 -0.33
CA LYS A 37 4.63 -9.66 0.61
C LYS A 37 4.10 -8.29 0.21
N ILE A 38 3.76 -7.49 1.21
CA ILE A 38 3.38 -6.08 1.06
C ILE A 38 4.31 -5.23 1.93
N THR A 39 5.10 -4.39 1.29
CA THR A 39 5.90 -3.37 1.98
C THR A 39 5.21 -2.02 1.82
N ILE A 40 4.91 -1.35 2.93
CA ILE A 40 4.32 -0.02 2.95
C ILE A 40 5.31 0.92 3.61
N SER A 41 5.74 1.92 2.85
CA SER A 41 6.64 2.97 3.31
C SER A 41 5.93 4.30 3.19
N VAL A 42 5.90 5.07 4.28
CA VAL A 42 5.35 6.43 4.27
C VAL A 42 6.48 7.41 4.51
N LYS A 43 6.58 8.41 3.64
CA LYS A 43 7.56 9.48 3.72
C LYS A 43 6.84 10.81 3.67
N ASP A 44 7.30 11.78 4.44
CA ASP A 44 6.86 13.16 4.29
C ASP A 44 7.61 13.77 3.10
N ILE A 45 6.85 14.37 2.19
CA ILE A 45 7.36 15.08 1.03
C ILE A 45 7.01 16.57 1.19
N PRO A 46 7.91 17.49 0.83
CA PRO A 46 7.57 18.90 0.77
C PRO A 46 6.57 19.11 -0.39
N GLN A 47 5.43 19.74 -0.10
CA GLN A 47 4.45 20.11 -1.12
C GLN A 47 4.60 21.59 -1.49
N ASP A 48 4.83 22.45 -0.50
CA ASP A 48 5.02 23.90 -0.69
C ASP A 48 5.81 24.51 0.47
N LYS A 49 6.21 25.79 0.39
CA LYS A 49 7.09 26.47 1.38
C LYS A 49 6.60 26.40 2.84
N GLN A 50 5.32 26.08 3.08
CA GLN A 50 4.73 25.96 4.42
C GLN A 50 3.96 24.64 4.66
N SER A 51 3.92 23.69 3.71
CA SER A 51 3.12 22.47 3.86
C SER A 51 3.88 21.21 3.46
N THR A 52 3.84 20.21 4.35
CA THR A 52 4.28 18.84 4.07
C THR A 52 3.09 17.98 3.68
N MET A 53 3.30 17.04 2.78
CA MET A 53 2.31 16.06 2.33
C MET A 53 2.88 14.67 2.56
N LYS A 54 2.02 13.68 2.77
CA LYS A 54 2.50 12.31 2.97
C LYS A 54 2.44 11.52 1.68
N GLN A 55 3.57 10.93 1.30
CA GLN A 55 3.65 9.99 0.21
C GLN A 55 3.73 8.57 0.77
N CYS A 56 2.73 7.76 0.43
CA CYS A 56 2.69 6.33 0.72
C CYS A 56 3.15 5.56 -0.52
N SER A 57 4.18 4.75 -0.34
CA SER A 57 4.67 3.78 -1.32
C SER A 57 4.28 2.38 -0.87
N ILE A 58 3.57 1.63 -1.72
CA ILE A 58 3.22 0.24 -1.51
C ILE A 58 3.97 -0.59 -2.53
N GLU A 59 4.76 -1.54 -2.07
CA GLU A 59 5.43 -2.53 -2.89
C GLU A 59 4.77 -3.89 -2.67
N LEU A 60 4.30 -4.50 -3.76
CA LEU A 60 3.64 -5.79 -3.78
C LEU A 60 4.57 -6.80 -4.43
N LEU A 61 4.93 -7.82 -3.68
CA LEU A 61 5.62 -8.99 -4.21
C LEU A 61 4.57 -10.03 -4.60
N LEU A 62 4.52 -10.35 -5.89
CA LEU A 62 3.61 -11.35 -6.45
C LEU A 62 4.38 -12.65 -6.71
N PRO A 63 3.79 -13.83 -6.50
CA PRO A 63 4.41 -15.10 -6.85
C PRO A 63 4.44 -15.26 -8.37
N GLY A 64 5.64 -15.42 -8.95
CA GLY A 64 5.80 -15.66 -10.39
C GLY A 64 5.61 -14.42 -11.29
N LEU A 65 5.44 -13.24 -10.71
CA LEU A 65 5.30 -11.96 -11.43
C LEU A 65 6.28 -10.92 -10.90
N PRO A 66 6.66 -9.91 -11.71
CA PRO A 66 7.50 -8.82 -11.24
C PRO A 66 6.82 -8.08 -10.08
N SER A 67 7.63 -7.61 -9.13
CA SER A 67 7.15 -6.80 -8.03
C SER A 67 6.54 -5.50 -8.56
N MET A 68 5.42 -5.09 -7.95
CA MET A 68 4.73 -3.86 -8.33
C MET A 68 4.95 -2.80 -7.27
N GLN A 69 5.36 -1.61 -7.69
CA GLN A 69 5.49 -0.46 -6.81
C GLN A 69 4.43 0.59 -7.16
N ILE A 70 3.65 0.97 -6.16
CA ILE A 70 2.57 1.96 -6.27
C ILE A 70 2.88 3.10 -5.31
N LYS A 71 2.75 4.34 -5.78
CA LYS A 71 2.95 5.54 -4.95
C LYS A 71 1.69 6.37 -4.98
N ALA A 72 1.23 6.82 -3.81
CA ALA A 72 0.14 7.77 -3.71
C ALA A 72 0.45 8.85 -2.68
N ARG A 73 -0.09 10.04 -2.93
CA ARG A 73 0.06 11.20 -2.05
C ARG A 73 -1.27 11.50 -1.37
N GLY A 74 -1.22 11.90 -0.10
CA GLY A 74 -2.37 12.35 0.68
C GLY A 74 -1.98 13.43 1.67
N LYS A 75 -2.97 14.21 2.12
CA LYS A 75 -2.78 15.17 3.21
C LYS A 75 -2.36 14.45 4.49
N ASP A 76 -3.02 13.32 4.73
CA ASP A 76 -2.79 12.46 5.88
C ASP A 76 -2.26 11.08 5.48
N LEU A 77 -1.63 10.42 6.45
CA LEU A 77 -1.10 9.08 6.31
C LEU A 77 -2.18 8.08 5.88
N ILE A 78 -3.33 8.09 6.55
CA ILE A 78 -4.46 7.20 6.23
C ILE A 78 -5.02 7.49 4.83
N GLN A 79 -5.07 8.77 4.44
CA GLN A 79 -5.56 9.16 3.11
C GLN A 79 -4.58 8.70 2.02
N ALA A 80 -3.27 8.89 2.22
CA ALA A 80 -2.24 8.42 1.32
C ALA A 80 -2.26 6.88 1.19
N THR A 81 -2.41 6.16 2.31
CA THR A 81 -2.50 4.70 2.31
C THR A 81 -3.76 4.20 1.62
N LYS A 82 -4.94 4.79 1.89
CA LYS A 82 -6.20 4.43 1.22
C LYS A 82 -6.08 4.58 -0.30
N ARG A 83 -5.53 5.71 -0.77
CA ARG A 83 -5.31 5.96 -2.20
C ARG A 83 -4.33 4.96 -2.80
N ALA A 84 -3.21 4.71 -2.13
CA ALA A 84 -2.22 3.74 -2.59
C ALA A 84 -2.83 2.33 -2.70
N LEU A 85 -3.62 1.90 -1.71
CA LEU A 85 -4.30 0.61 -1.73
C LEU A 85 -5.33 0.50 -2.85
N GLN A 86 -6.08 1.58 -3.11
CA GLN A 86 -7.03 1.61 -4.22
C GLN A 86 -6.32 1.47 -5.58
N TYR A 87 -5.22 2.19 -5.78
CA TYR A 87 -4.41 2.07 -6.99
C TYR A 87 -3.77 0.68 -7.12
N SER A 88 -3.27 0.12 -6.02
CA SER A 88 -2.80 -1.27 -5.97
C SER A 88 -3.89 -2.24 -6.42
N GLN A 89 -5.11 -2.08 -5.90
CA GLN A 89 -6.24 -2.94 -6.26
C GLN A 89 -6.60 -2.82 -7.75
N GLN A 90 -6.61 -1.61 -8.31
CA GLN A 90 -6.89 -1.40 -9.73
C GLN A 90 -5.79 -1.99 -10.63
N GLN A 91 -4.51 -1.84 -10.25
CA GLN A 91 -3.41 -2.44 -11.01
C GLN A 91 -3.43 -3.97 -10.94
N LEU A 92 -3.72 -4.54 -9.76
CA LEU A 92 -3.93 -5.98 -9.61
C LEU A 92 -5.12 -6.43 -10.47
N ALA A 93 -6.25 -5.73 -10.40
CA ALA A 93 -7.41 -6.04 -11.23
C ALA A 93 -7.04 -6.05 -12.72
N HIS A 94 -6.34 -5.03 -13.22
CA HIS A 94 -5.90 -4.99 -14.61
C HIS A 94 -4.93 -6.14 -14.96
N LYS A 95 -3.94 -6.41 -14.10
CA LYS A 95 -2.96 -7.49 -14.33
C LYS A 95 -3.59 -8.89 -14.31
N TYR A 96 -4.55 -9.13 -13.42
CA TYR A 96 -5.24 -10.42 -13.31
C TYR A 96 -6.46 -10.53 -14.24
N GLN A 97 -7.04 -9.42 -14.71
CA GLN A 97 -8.09 -9.42 -15.75
C GLN A 97 -7.54 -9.69 -17.15
N LEU A 98 -6.28 -9.32 -17.44
CA LEU A 98 -5.59 -9.69 -18.67
C LEU A 98 -5.24 -11.21 -18.74
N GLY A 99 -5.55 -11.97 -17.68
CA GLY A 99 -5.24 -13.40 -17.57
C GLY A 99 -6.45 -14.33 -17.70
N HIS A 100 -7.59 -13.86 -18.21
CA HIS A 100 -8.76 -14.68 -18.52
C HIS A 100 -9.06 -14.67 -20.02
#